data_AF-A0A7W0KDG1-F1
#
_entry.id   AF-A0A7W0KDG1-F1
#
_cell.length_a   1.000
_cell.length_b   1.000
_cell.length_c   1.000
_cell.angle_alpha   90.00
_cell.angle_beta   90.00
_cell.angle_gamma   90.00
#
_symmetry.space_group_name_H-M   'P 1'
#
loop_
_entity.id
_entity.type
_entity.pdbx_description
1 polymer ?
#
loop_
_entity_poly.entity_id
_entity_poly.type
_entity_poly.pdbx_seq_one_letter_code
_entity_poly.pdbx_strand_id
1 'polypeptide(L)'
;MAGTGLLLHTESLKTFPHDDAHRACAQHRSAPHLLAEALIRLENGTHVRPFDGNGNPQVYLPSKVATGLPTVSRSIVSQGDILKFLTDLGISEPDLVDDVIKNVLPKYRQNHSGLKSIGGNEHLDDVERILDALSPESVSRSLSKVQGLRNTLRNLPFLLCGNAANAKDIRYVIPDNVYLPSPELQRFFAGNPNAWFLSALYDRVPEMTSRLGLNQAVKVTVAPPQSSGHVRLKSNHGDHERGLNEFDPNCTVDGLDHALRHIDMAKSEFVWNQLLPRLTNQIHGTVERSSRQYFEHSTRTQMRSKLGNMLMETPWVPSPNGVFVLPKDITQEQLPEQFIPNDQLAATLGMNQRLLLFAEELGLPLEVLRTIQDHAKEIEEYARRLQKKAVADSKRLPKPGLTPTDEIAHNLQERFTRPAAADTVANGRTAGPLKNPELRRARVSQEILQARHDEPTLDMRTRTVVTKDWEAKNPQVRSFLKEEYAGKCQICSDSFPKRDGETYFECVYLERHIAARWIDRPGNVMCLCASCSAKFEHGSVEIDRDIFMLVLALDDQRHTDDLKILLCGDRVSITYSQRHLIDLQAIARELAGR
;
A
#
# COMPACT_ATOMS: atom_id res chain seq x y z
N MET A 1 -4.18 -39.29 4.56
CA MET A 1 -5.40 -40.05 4.90
C MET A 1 -6.17 -39.24 5.93
N ALA A 2 -7.21 -38.51 5.49
CA ALA A 2 -7.97 -37.63 6.35
C ALA A 2 -9.04 -38.45 7.09
N GLY A 3 -8.77 -38.80 8.36
CA GLY A 3 -9.79 -39.29 9.26
C GLY A 3 -10.80 -38.17 9.50
N THR A 4 -12.04 -38.39 9.08
CA THR A 4 -13.14 -37.45 9.17
C THR A 4 -13.67 -37.41 10.61
N GLY A 5 -13.09 -36.56 11.46
CA GLY A 5 -13.52 -36.42 12.86
C GLY A 5 -14.97 -35.93 13.04
N LEU A 6 -15.62 -36.35 14.13
CA LEU A 6 -17.07 -36.26 14.34
C LEU A 6 -17.59 -34.83 14.63
N LEU A 7 -16.70 -33.90 15.01
CA LEU A 7 -17.06 -32.53 15.39
C LEU A 7 -16.93 -31.50 14.24
N LEU A 8 -16.13 -31.77 13.20
CA LEU A 8 -15.72 -30.75 12.21
C LEU A 8 -16.16 -30.96 10.75
N HIS A 9 -17.02 -31.93 10.42
CA HIS A 9 -17.53 -32.00 9.04
C HIS A 9 -18.61 -30.95 8.74
N THR A 10 -18.23 -29.96 7.94
CA THR A 10 -19.13 -29.14 7.11
C THR A 10 -19.17 -29.73 5.71
N GLU A 11 -19.94 -30.79 5.50
CA GLU A 11 -20.48 -31.00 4.15
C GLU A 11 -21.71 -30.11 4.00
N SER A 12 -21.64 -29.17 3.06
CA SER A 12 -22.80 -28.49 2.48
C SER A 12 -23.70 -29.53 1.83
N LEU A 13 -24.49 -30.25 2.64
CA LEU A 13 -25.64 -30.98 2.14
C LEU A 13 -26.62 -29.94 1.66
N LYS A 14 -26.81 -29.94 0.32
CA LYS A 14 -27.87 -29.24 -0.39
C LYS A 14 -29.12 -29.22 0.48
N THR A 15 -29.71 -28.03 0.62
CA THR A 15 -31.04 -27.83 1.20
C THR A 15 -32.01 -28.85 0.62
N PHE A 16 -32.29 -29.91 1.37
CA PHE A 16 -33.47 -30.74 1.17
C PHE A 16 -34.58 -30.13 2.03
N PRO A 17 -35.81 -30.09 1.51
CA PRO A 17 -36.88 -29.28 2.09
C PRO A 17 -37.13 -29.68 3.55
N HIS A 18 -37.24 -28.64 4.36
CA HIS A 18 -37.32 -28.61 5.81
C HIS A 18 -38.70 -29.08 6.31
N ASP A 19 -39.20 -30.23 5.83
CA ASP A 19 -40.65 -30.50 5.86
C ASP A 19 -41.09 -31.75 6.64
N ASP A 20 -40.19 -32.65 7.05
CA ASP A 20 -40.63 -33.93 7.64
C ASP A 20 -40.83 -33.89 9.17
N ALA A 21 -40.10 -33.05 9.91
CA ALA A 21 -40.33 -32.92 11.36
C ALA A 21 -41.57 -32.05 11.69
N HIS A 22 -41.89 -31.07 10.84
CA HIS A 22 -43.10 -30.27 11.00
C HIS A 22 -44.37 -31.02 10.56
N ARG A 23 -44.29 -31.98 9.63
CA ARG A 23 -45.43 -32.82 9.21
C ARG A 23 -45.84 -33.83 10.26
N ALA A 24 -44.90 -34.44 11.00
CA ALA A 24 -45.24 -35.40 12.05
C ALA A 24 -45.93 -34.76 13.27
N CYS A 25 -45.55 -33.53 13.65
CA CYS A 25 -46.24 -32.77 14.71
C CYS A 25 -47.59 -32.17 14.26
N ALA A 26 -47.85 -32.05 12.96
CA ALA A 26 -49.06 -31.39 12.46
C ALA A 26 -50.32 -32.27 12.57
N GLN A 27 -50.18 -33.60 12.69
CA GLN A 27 -51.31 -34.54 12.65
C GLN A 27 -51.97 -34.82 14.02
N HIS A 28 -51.39 -34.34 15.14
CA HIS A 28 -51.95 -34.52 16.49
C HIS A 28 -52.16 -33.19 17.27
N ARG A 29 -52.56 -32.11 16.57
CA ARG A 29 -53.06 -30.86 17.21
C ARG A 29 -54.49 -30.99 17.75
N SER A 30 -54.82 -32.05 18.47
CA SER A 30 -56.15 -32.19 19.08
C SER A 30 -56.28 -31.50 20.45
N ALA A 31 -55.19 -31.03 21.09
CA ALA A 31 -55.28 -30.33 22.38
C ALA A 31 -54.05 -29.45 22.74
N PRO A 32 -53.89 -28.25 22.15
CA PRO A 32 -52.76 -27.35 22.43
C PRO A 32 -52.66 -26.88 23.89
N HIS A 33 -53.75 -26.94 24.66
CA HIS A 33 -53.77 -26.59 26.09
C HIS A 33 -53.11 -27.66 26.97
N LEU A 34 -53.19 -28.95 26.60
CA LEU A 34 -52.56 -30.05 27.36
C LEU A 34 -51.02 -30.02 27.24
N LEU A 35 -50.48 -29.42 26.17
CA LEU A 35 -49.04 -29.27 25.96
C LEU A 35 -48.42 -28.16 26.84
N ALA A 36 -49.24 -27.24 27.36
CA ALA A 36 -48.81 -26.10 28.17
C ALA A 36 -48.90 -26.35 29.69
N GLU A 37 -49.56 -27.44 30.11
CA GLU A 37 -49.82 -27.75 31.52
C GLU A 37 -48.89 -28.84 32.05
N ALA A 38 -48.55 -28.76 33.35
CA ALA A 38 -47.71 -29.76 34.01
C ALA A 38 -48.55 -31.00 34.35
N LEU A 39 -48.86 -31.82 33.34
CA LEU A 39 -49.81 -32.94 33.44
C LEU A 39 -49.14 -34.31 33.51
N ILE A 40 -47.85 -34.42 33.15
CA ILE A 40 -47.18 -35.73 33.08
C ILE A 40 -46.49 -36.03 34.40
N ARG A 41 -46.97 -37.08 35.07
CA ARG A 41 -46.43 -37.54 36.35
C ARG A 41 -45.15 -38.36 36.16
N LEU A 42 -44.09 -37.91 36.82
CA LEU A 42 -42.79 -38.56 36.87
C LEU A 42 -42.74 -39.67 37.92
N GLU A 43 -41.73 -40.53 37.84
CA GLU A 43 -41.46 -41.59 38.84
C GLU A 43 -41.30 -41.04 40.27
N ASN A 44 -40.75 -39.84 40.43
CA ASN A 44 -40.60 -39.17 41.73
C ASN A 44 -41.90 -38.52 42.25
N GLY A 45 -43.02 -38.71 41.55
CA GLY A 45 -44.35 -38.21 41.94
C GLY A 45 -44.65 -36.75 41.55
N THR A 46 -43.66 -36.01 41.04
CA THR A 46 -43.86 -34.63 40.55
C THR A 46 -44.49 -34.63 39.15
N HIS A 47 -45.05 -33.50 38.73
CA HIS A 47 -45.62 -33.33 37.39
C HIS A 47 -44.83 -32.32 36.58
N VAL A 48 -44.66 -32.61 35.29
CA VAL A 48 -43.95 -31.75 34.35
C VAL A 48 -44.75 -31.58 33.06
N ARG A 49 -44.43 -30.52 32.33
CA ARG A 49 -44.92 -30.31 30.97
C ARG A 49 -44.28 -31.35 30.05
N PRO A 50 -44.95 -31.77 28.97
CA PRO A 50 -44.36 -32.69 28.00
C PRO A 50 -43.16 -32.09 27.26
N PHE A 51 -43.24 -30.81 26.88
CA PHE A 51 -42.22 -30.10 26.11
C PHE A 51 -41.90 -28.72 26.69
N ASP A 52 -40.72 -28.19 26.39
CA ASP A 52 -40.37 -26.79 26.66
C ASP A 52 -40.91 -25.82 25.60
N GLY A 53 -40.66 -24.51 25.78
CA GLY A 53 -41.09 -23.47 24.85
C GLY A 53 -40.48 -23.57 23.44
N ASN A 54 -39.46 -24.41 23.26
CA ASN A 54 -38.82 -24.69 21.97
C ASN A 54 -39.27 -26.05 21.38
N GLY A 55 -40.20 -26.75 22.04
CA GLY A 55 -40.68 -28.06 21.62
C GLY A 55 -39.76 -29.24 21.97
N ASN A 56 -38.74 -29.06 22.82
CA ASN A 56 -37.90 -30.18 23.27
C ASN A 56 -38.59 -30.95 24.39
N PRO A 57 -38.50 -32.30 24.41
CA PRO A 57 -39.12 -33.11 25.45
C PRO A 57 -38.54 -32.76 26.82
N GLN A 58 -39.40 -32.57 27.82
CA GLN A 58 -39.02 -32.35 29.23
C GLN A 58 -39.08 -33.66 30.04
N VAL A 59 -39.80 -34.66 29.53
CA VAL A 59 -39.99 -35.99 30.10
C VAL A 59 -39.85 -37.04 29.00
N TYR A 60 -39.42 -38.25 29.38
CA TYR A 60 -39.21 -39.38 28.48
C TYR A 60 -39.96 -40.64 28.95
N LEU A 61 -40.13 -41.60 28.06
CA LEU A 61 -40.59 -42.94 28.44
C LEU A 61 -39.49 -43.66 29.24
N PRO A 62 -39.84 -44.48 30.25
CA PRO A 62 -38.87 -45.28 30.97
C PRO A 62 -38.22 -46.29 30.03
N SER A 63 -36.89 -46.25 29.88
CA SER A 63 -36.13 -47.26 29.14
C SER A 63 -35.54 -48.32 30.08
N LYS A 64 -34.97 -49.38 29.49
CA LYS A 64 -34.29 -50.45 30.24
C LYS A 64 -32.98 -50.00 30.88
N VAL A 65 -32.40 -48.91 30.39
CA VAL A 65 -31.16 -48.31 30.91
C VAL A 65 -31.55 -47.14 31.78
N ALA A 66 -31.10 -47.12 33.04
CA ALA A 66 -31.32 -45.96 33.90
C ALA A 66 -30.54 -44.77 33.34
N THR A 67 -31.25 -43.81 32.77
CA THR A 67 -30.72 -42.49 32.41
C THR A 67 -31.08 -41.53 33.55
N GLY A 68 -30.22 -40.55 33.86
CA GLY A 68 -30.51 -39.54 34.88
C GLY A 68 -31.64 -38.56 34.49
N LEU A 69 -32.42 -38.90 33.47
CA LEU A 69 -33.43 -38.06 32.85
C LEU A 69 -34.80 -38.27 33.48
N PRO A 70 -35.67 -37.25 33.51
CA PRO A 70 -37.03 -37.39 34.02
C PRO A 70 -37.83 -38.38 33.16
N THR A 71 -38.28 -39.49 33.75
CA THR A 71 -39.14 -40.47 33.07
C THR A 71 -40.55 -40.48 33.64
N VAL A 72 -41.53 -40.74 32.77
CA VAL A 72 -42.92 -41.00 33.18
C VAL A 72 -42.97 -42.16 34.16
N SER A 73 -43.84 -42.07 35.18
CA SER A 73 -44.04 -43.14 36.17
C SER A 73 -44.29 -44.50 35.50
N ARG A 74 -43.52 -45.53 35.84
CA ARG A 74 -43.64 -46.88 35.24
C ARG A 74 -45.04 -47.47 35.44
N SER A 75 -45.69 -47.17 36.56
CA SER A 75 -47.06 -47.56 36.87
C SER A 75 -48.12 -46.96 35.93
N ILE A 76 -47.80 -45.87 35.24
CA ILE A 76 -48.67 -45.19 34.29
C ILE A 76 -48.45 -45.79 32.90
N VAL A 77 -47.19 -45.96 32.51
CA VAL A 77 -46.82 -46.51 31.20
C VAL A 77 -47.16 -47.99 31.06
N SER A 78 -47.38 -48.72 32.16
CA SER A 78 -47.89 -50.10 32.13
C SER A 78 -49.31 -50.23 31.54
N GLN A 79 -50.04 -49.14 31.39
CA GLN A 79 -51.32 -49.11 30.68
C GLN A 79 -51.10 -48.82 29.20
N GLY A 80 -51.46 -49.77 28.33
CA GLY A 80 -51.20 -49.69 26.88
C GLY A 80 -51.77 -48.44 26.20
N ASP A 81 -52.96 -48.00 26.61
CA ASP A 81 -53.61 -46.80 26.05
C ASP A 81 -52.83 -45.52 26.40
N ILE A 82 -52.25 -45.46 27.60
CA ILE A 82 -51.45 -44.30 28.03
C ILE A 82 -50.09 -44.30 27.34
N LEU A 83 -49.44 -45.46 27.21
CA LEU A 83 -48.20 -45.58 26.44
C LEU A 83 -48.40 -45.12 25.00
N LYS A 84 -49.50 -45.56 24.37
CA LYS A 84 -49.87 -45.14 23.03
C LYS A 84 -50.11 -43.63 22.96
N PHE A 85 -50.91 -43.07 23.88
CA PHE A 85 -51.14 -41.63 23.96
C PHE A 85 -49.83 -40.83 24.09
N LEU A 86 -48.92 -41.24 24.97
CA LEU A 86 -47.65 -40.54 25.18
C LEU A 86 -46.73 -40.64 23.95
N THR A 87 -46.74 -41.80 23.28
CA THR A 87 -45.99 -42.01 22.03
C THR A 87 -46.57 -41.14 20.91
N ASP A 88 -47.89 -41.11 20.76
CA ASP A 88 -48.61 -40.28 19.79
C ASP A 88 -48.44 -38.77 20.09
N LEU A 89 -48.24 -38.41 21.37
CA LEU A 89 -47.90 -37.06 21.82
C LEU A 89 -46.46 -36.67 21.45
N GLY A 90 -45.61 -37.63 21.04
CA GLY A 90 -44.22 -37.43 20.65
C GLY A 90 -43.20 -37.67 21.77
N ILE A 91 -43.60 -38.27 22.90
CA ILE A 91 -42.70 -38.63 24.00
C ILE A 91 -42.10 -40.01 23.70
N SER A 92 -40.77 -40.08 23.72
CA SER A 92 -40.01 -41.29 23.39
C SER A 92 -39.09 -41.69 24.54
N GLU A 93 -38.52 -42.90 24.46
CA GLU A 93 -37.42 -43.29 25.35
C GLU A 93 -36.21 -42.35 25.16
N PRO A 94 -35.44 -42.06 26.22
CA PRO A 94 -34.29 -41.18 26.12
C PRO A 94 -33.20 -41.79 25.25
N ASP A 95 -32.63 -40.98 24.34
CA ASP A 95 -31.46 -41.36 23.54
C ASP A 95 -30.15 -40.78 24.14
N LEU A 96 -29.00 -41.18 23.57
CA LEU A 96 -27.69 -40.69 24.01
C LEU A 96 -27.53 -39.16 23.83
N VAL A 97 -28.21 -38.58 22.85
CA VAL A 97 -28.15 -37.14 22.56
C VAL A 97 -28.91 -36.36 23.63
N ASP A 98 -30.07 -36.87 24.06
CA ASP A 98 -30.86 -36.32 25.17
C ASP A 98 -30.07 -36.32 26.48
N ASP A 99 -29.37 -37.42 26.79
CA ASP A 99 -28.52 -37.53 27.98
C ASP A 99 -27.39 -36.50 27.96
N VAL A 100 -26.68 -36.38 26.83
CA VAL A 100 -25.60 -35.40 26.68
C VAL A 100 -26.12 -33.97 26.86
N ILE A 101 -27.22 -33.60 26.18
CA ILE A 101 -27.77 -32.24 26.24
C ILE A 101 -28.20 -31.84 27.66
N LYS A 102 -28.81 -32.77 28.41
CA LYS A 102 -29.41 -32.46 29.71
C LYS A 102 -28.49 -32.71 30.90
N ASN A 103 -27.58 -33.68 30.81
CA ASN A 103 -26.75 -34.09 31.95
C ASN A 103 -25.27 -33.73 31.77
N VAL A 104 -24.75 -33.73 30.53
CA VAL A 104 -23.31 -33.48 30.27
C VAL A 104 -23.05 -32.00 30.00
N LEU A 105 -23.67 -31.42 28.95
CA LEU A 105 -23.37 -30.04 28.53
C LEU A 105 -23.56 -28.97 29.63
N PRO A 106 -24.57 -29.05 30.52
CA PRO A 106 -24.75 -28.05 31.57
C PRO A 106 -23.57 -27.93 32.53
N LYS A 107 -22.84 -29.03 32.77
CA LYS A 107 -21.63 -29.02 33.61
C LYS A 107 -20.60 -28.02 33.07
N TYR A 108 -20.37 -28.02 31.76
CA TYR A 108 -19.40 -27.14 31.11
C TYR A 108 -19.88 -25.69 30.99
N ARG A 109 -21.21 -25.46 30.89
CA ARG A 109 -21.79 -24.11 30.87
C ARG A 109 -21.69 -23.40 32.21
N GLN A 110 -21.91 -24.13 33.31
CA GLN A 110 -21.90 -23.57 34.66
C GLN A 110 -20.46 -23.34 35.17
N ASN A 111 -19.50 -24.12 34.67
CA ASN A 111 -18.10 -24.07 35.09
C ASN A 111 -17.23 -23.03 34.36
N HIS A 112 -17.82 -22.13 33.55
CA HIS A 112 -17.09 -20.99 32.95
C HIS A 112 -16.45 -20.04 33.97
N SER A 113 -16.85 -20.13 35.25
CA SER A 113 -16.37 -19.31 36.36
C SER A 113 -15.38 -20.03 37.29
N GLY A 114 -14.49 -20.89 36.75
CA GLY A 114 -13.22 -21.26 37.40
C GLY A 114 -13.24 -21.94 38.79
N LEU A 115 -14.39 -22.24 39.39
CA LEU A 115 -14.45 -22.69 40.80
C LEU A 115 -14.90 -24.15 41.04
N LYS A 116 -15.29 -24.92 40.02
CA LYS A 116 -15.48 -26.37 40.14
C LYS A 116 -14.81 -27.11 38.99
N SER A 117 -13.66 -27.72 39.27
CA SER A 117 -13.02 -28.65 38.34
C SER A 117 -13.85 -29.92 38.27
N ILE A 118 -14.30 -30.29 37.07
CA ILE A 118 -14.79 -31.65 36.81
C ILE A 118 -13.57 -32.58 37.01
N GLY A 119 -13.79 -33.72 37.66
CA GLY A 119 -12.70 -34.70 37.88
C GLY A 119 -12.19 -35.24 36.55
N GLY A 120 -10.89 -35.55 36.44
CA GLY A 120 -10.30 -36.00 35.17
C GLY A 120 -10.99 -37.22 34.55
N ASN A 121 -11.36 -38.22 35.36
CA ASN A 121 -12.09 -39.40 34.88
C ASN A 121 -13.53 -39.05 34.46
N GLU A 122 -14.25 -38.27 35.29
CA GLU A 122 -15.60 -37.81 34.94
C GLU A 122 -15.61 -37.02 33.63
N HIS A 123 -14.59 -36.20 33.40
CA HIS A 123 -14.43 -35.44 32.17
C HIS A 123 -14.20 -36.35 30.96
N LEU A 124 -13.36 -37.39 31.09
CA LEU A 124 -13.14 -38.36 30.01
C LEU A 124 -14.43 -39.13 29.69
N ASP A 125 -15.18 -39.58 30.70
CA ASP A 125 -16.47 -40.25 30.53
C ASP A 125 -17.50 -39.33 29.84
N ASP A 126 -17.54 -38.05 30.22
CA ASP A 126 -18.41 -37.06 29.60
C ASP A 126 -18.06 -36.84 28.11
N VAL A 127 -16.77 -36.78 27.76
CA VAL A 127 -16.34 -36.64 26.36
C VAL A 127 -16.65 -37.91 25.57
N GLU A 128 -16.49 -39.10 26.14
CA GLU A 128 -16.86 -40.36 25.49
C GLU A 128 -18.37 -40.40 25.18
N ARG A 129 -19.23 -40.04 26.14
CA ARG A 129 -20.68 -39.91 25.90
C ARG A 129 -21.00 -38.91 24.80
N ILE A 130 -20.30 -37.77 24.76
CA ILE A 130 -20.46 -36.78 23.68
C ILE A 130 -20.13 -37.42 22.34
N LEU A 131 -19.03 -38.17 22.22
CA LEU A 131 -18.64 -38.79 20.97
C LEU A 131 -19.57 -39.91 20.55
N ASP A 132 -20.15 -40.66 21.50
CA ASP A 132 -21.13 -41.71 21.22
C ASP A 132 -22.49 -41.13 20.78
N ALA A 133 -22.88 -39.98 21.36
CA ALA A 133 -24.02 -39.20 20.89
C ALA A 133 -23.82 -38.64 19.47
N LEU A 134 -22.57 -38.47 19.03
CA LEU A 134 -22.22 -38.04 17.68
C LEU A 134 -22.02 -39.19 16.68
N SER A 135 -22.15 -40.45 17.12
CA SER A 135 -21.88 -41.63 16.29
C SER A 135 -22.87 -41.77 15.11
N PRO A 136 -22.52 -42.50 14.04
CA PRO A 136 -23.40 -42.76 12.91
C PRO A 136 -24.75 -43.40 13.32
N GLU A 137 -24.75 -44.24 14.34
CA GLU A 137 -25.95 -44.87 14.90
C GLU A 137 -26.88 -43.82 15.52
N SER A 138 -26.33 -42.85 16.24
CA SER A 138 -27.09 -41.73 16.82
C SER A 138 -27.59 -40.76 15.74
N VAL A 139 -26.78 -40.50 14.70
CA VAL A 139 -27.19 -39.70 13.52
C VAL A 139 -28.37 -40.35 12.79
N SER A 140 -28.32 -41.67 12.60
CA SER A 140 -29.37 -42.43 11.91
C SER A 140 -30.70 -42.43 12.67
N ARG A 141 -30.64 -42.36 14.02
CA ARG A 141 -31.84 -42.23 14.85
C ARG A 141 -32.44 -40.81 14.82
N SER A 142 -31.61 -39.77 14.91
CA SER A 142 -32.12 -38.39 14.97
C SER A 142 -31.13 -37.35 14.44
N LEU A 143 -31.21 -37.06 13.14
CA LEU A 143 -30.35 -36.07 12.46
C LEU A 143 -30.45 -34.67 13.09
N SER A 144 -31.66 -34.19 13.37
CA SER A 144 -31.90 -32.83 13.88
C SER A 144 -31.33 -32.62 15.28
N LYS A 145 -31.52 -33.58 16.19
CA LYS A 145 -30.94 -33.53 17.54
C LYS A 145 -29.41 -33.53 17.49
N VAL A 146 -28.81 -34.42 16.69
CA VAL A 146 -27.35 -34.48 16.53
C VAL A 146 -26.81 -33.19 15.92
N GLN A 147 -27.50 -32.59 14.96
CA GLN A 147 -27.11 -31.29 14.40
C GLN A 147 -27.20 -30.17 15.44
N GLY A 148 -28.23 -30.16 16.28
CA GLY A 148 -28.36 -29.24 17.41
C GLY A 148 -27.23 -29.40 18.44
N LEU A 149 -26.86 -30.65 18.75
CA LEU A 149 -25.71 -30.97 19.60
C LEU A 149 -24.40 -30.43 18.99
N ARG A 150 -24.13 -30.70 17.71
CA ARG A 150 -22.94 -30.19 17.00
C ARG A 150 -22.85 -28.67 17.05
N ASN A 151 -23.95 -27.96 16.76
CA ASN A 151 -23.99 -26.50 16.80
C ASN A 151 -23.69 -25.95 18.20
N THR A 152 -24.16 -26.64 19.24
CA THR A 152 -23.88 -26.28 20.64
C THR A 152 -22.41 -26.51 20.99
N LEU A 153 -21.86 -27.68 20.65
CA LEU A 153 -20.48 -28.07 20.98
C LEU A 153 -19.44 -27.18 20.29
N ARG A 154 -19.72 -26.68 19.07
CA ARG A 154 -18.82 -25.74 18.36
C ARG A 154 -18.48 -24.49 19.17
N ASN A 155 -19.42 -24.02 19.98
CA ASN A 155 -19.29 -22.77 20.74
C ASN A 155 -19.16 -23.00 22.25
N LEU A 156 -19.15 -24.26 22.71
CA LEU A 156 -19.06 -24.59 24.12
C LEU A 156 -17.60 -24.91 24.47
N PRO A 157 -16.97 -24.18 25.41
CA PRO A 157 -15.69 -24.59 25.96
C PRO A 157 -15.86 -25.87 26.79
N PHE A 158 -15.42 -27.01 26.26
CA PHE A 158 -15.49 -28.29 26.98
C PHE A 158 -14.24 -29.16 26.84
N LEU A 159 -13.29 -28.82 25.97
CA LEU A 159 -12.05 -29.59 25.84
C LEU A 159 -10.98 -29.04 26.77
N LEU A 160 -10.41 -29.90 27.62
CA LEU A 160 -9.37 -29.49 28.56
C LEU A 160 -8.04 -29.33 27.83
N CYS A 161 -7.46 -28.13 27.89
CA CYS A 161 -6.27 -27.75 27.12
C CYS A 161 -5.21 -27.08 28.01
N GLY A 162 -3.95 -27.24 27.62
CA GLY A 162 -2.82 -26.48 28.17
C GLY A 162 -2.42 -25.34 27.23
N ASN A 163 -2.05 -24.19 27.79
CA ASN A 163 -1.60 -23.03 27.02
C ASN A 163 -0.17 -23.20 26.49
N ALA A 164 0.09 -22.76 25.25
CA ALA A 164 1.40 -22.86 24.62
C ALA A 164 2.48 -21.93 25.22
N ALA A 165 2.09 -20.84 25.89
CA ALA A 165 3.00 -19.97 26.63
C ALA A 165 3.22 -20.44 28.08
N ASN A 166 2.19 -21.03 28.70
CA ASN A 166 2.25 -21.49 30.07
C ASN A 166 1.52 -22.83 30.23
N ALA A 167 2.27 -23.93 30.23
CA ALA A 167 1.70 -25.27 30.38
C ALA A 167 0.93 -25.50 31.70
N LYS A 168 1.12 -24.65 32.72
CA LYS A 168 0.34 -24.70 33.97
C LYS A 168 -1.03 -24.02 33.86
N ASP A 169 -1.23 -23.19 32.84
CA ASP A 169 -2.54 -22.61 32.55
C ASP A 169 -3.38 -23.64 31.80
N ILE A 170 -4.30 -24.27 32.54
CA ILE A 170 -5.17 -25.34 32.06
C ILE A 170 -6.61 -24.83 32.08
N ARG A 171 -7.30 -24.89 30.94
CA ARG A 171 -8.68 -24.41 30.80
C ARG A 171 -9.49 -25.26 29.86
N TYR A 172 -10.82 -25.17 29.98
CA TYR A 172 -11.73 -25.63 28.94
C TYR A 172 -11.76 -24.63 27.79
N VAL A 173 -11.52 -25.11 26.57
CA VAL A 173 -11.45 -24.31 25.34
C VAL A 173 -12.46 -24.83 24.32
N ILE A 174 -12.96 -23.95 23.46
CA ILE A 174 -13.86 -24.34 22.36
C ILE A 174 -13.10 -25.19 21.33
N PRO A 175 -13.72 -26.23 20.73
CA PRO A 175 -13.02 -27.14 19.82
C PRO A 175 -12.28 -26.47 18.66
N ASP A 176 -12.85 -25.41 18.10
CA ASP A 176 -12.31 -24.71 16.92
C ASP A 176 -10.97 -23.99 17.18
N ASN A 177 -10.59 -23.82 18.46
CA ASN A 177 -9.35 -23.17 18.90
C ASN A 177 -8.35 -24.15 19.54
N VAL A 178 -8.60 -25.46 19.46
CA VAL A 178 -7.72 -26.49 20.04
C VAL A 178 -6.87 -27.15 18.97
N TYR A 179 -5.58 -27.25 19.25
CA TYR A 179 -4.62 -28.02 18.44
C TYR A 179 -4.33 -29.38 19.06
N LEU A 180 -4.22 -30.40 18.21
CA LEU A 180 -3.62 -31.66 18.60
C LEU A 180 -2.09 -31.44 18.72
N PRO A 181 -1.45 -31.80 19.83
CA PRO A 181 -0.02 -31.56 20.01
C PRO A 181 0.81 -32.37 19.00
N SER A 182 1.60 -31.67 18.19
CA SER A 182 2.69 -32.23 17.39
C SER A 182 3.99 -31.47 17.66
N PRO A 183 5.18 -32.08 17.48
CA PRO A 183 6.45 -31.37 17.65
C PRO A 183 6.55 -30.08 16.83
N GLU A 184 6.02 -30.08 15.61
CA GLU A 184 6.05 -28.96 14.68
C GLU A 184 5.13 -27.82 15.15
N LEU A 185 3.88 -28.14 15.53
CA LEU A 185 2.94 -27.15 16.05
C LEU A 185 3.40 -26.57 17.38
N GLN A 186 3.94 -27.41 18.28
CA GLN A 186 4.49 -26.94 19.56
C GLN A 186 5.64 -25.96 19.37
N ARG A 187 6.53 -26.20 18.38
CA ARG A 187 7.60 -25.26 18.04
C ARG A 187 7.05 -23.95 17.46
N PHE A 188 6.10 -24.03 16.52
CA PHE A 188 5.51 -22.85 15.90
C PHE A 188 4.77 -21.95 16.91
N PHE A 189 3.97 -22.56 17.79
CA PHE A 189 3.17 -21.85 18.80
C PHE A 189 3.91 -21.61 20.14
N ALA A 190 5.18 -22.00 20.25
CA ALA A 190 5.95 -21.84 21.49
C ALA A 190 5.90 -20.40 22.00
N GLY A 191 5.48 -20.21 23.26
CA GLY A 191 5.36 -18.88 23.87
C GLY A 191 4.10 -18.11 23.50
N ASN A 192 3.23 -18.61 22.61
CA ASN A 192 2.02 -17.91 22.19
C ASN A 192 0.90 -18.02 23.25
N PRO A 193 0.48 -16.91 23.88
CA PRO A 193 -0.55 -16.95 24.93
C PRO A 193 -1.95 -17.25 24.41
N ASN A 194 -2.17 -17.21 23.09
CA ASN A 194 -3.48 -17.45 22.47
C ASN A 194 -3.62 -18.86 21.89
N ALA A 195 -2.56 -19.68 21.92
CA ALA A 195 -2.59 -21.04 21.37
C ALA A 195 -2.80 -22.09 22.46
N TRP A 196 -3.68 -23.04 22.20
CA TRP A 196 -4.11 -24.06 23.15
C TRP A 196 -3.95 -25.46 22.57
N PHE A 197 -3.24 -26.32 23.30
CA PHE A 197 -3.05 -27.71 22.94
C PHE A 197 -3.92 -28.62 23.80
N LEU A 198 -4.44 -29.69 23.21
CA LEU A 198 -5.16 -30.71 23.96
C LEU A 198 -4.31 -31.23 25.12
N SER A 199 -4.93 -31.37 26.30
CA SER A 199 -4.25 -31.83 27.52
C SER A 199 -3.73 -33.27 27.38
N ALA A 200 -2.60 -33.57 28.01
CA ALA A 200 -2.07 -34.94 28.15
C ALA A 200 -3.02 -35.89 28.90
N LEU A 201 -4.09 -35.37 29.54
CA LEU A 201 -5.16 -36.20 30.09
C LEU A 201 -5.76 -37.15 29.03
N TYR A 202 -5.83 -36.71 27.78
CA TYR A 202 -6.41 -37.47 26.66
C TYR A 202 -5.50 -38.59 26.16
N ASP A 203 -4.20 -38.59 26.51
CA ASP A 203 -3.25 -39.67 26.14
C ASP A 203 -3.66 -41.02 26.76
N ARG A 204 -4.50 -40.98 27.81
CA ARG A 204 -5.09 -42.18 28.44
C ARG A 204 -6.12 -42.87 27.54
N VAL A 205 -6.67 -42.17 26.54
CA VAL A 205 -7.73 -42.66 25.66
C VAL A 205 -7.46 -42.25 24.19
N PRO A 206 -6.44 -42.82 23.52
CA PRO A 206 -6.01 -42.37 22.18
C PRO A 206 -7.09 -42.47 21.08
N GLU A 207 -8.03 -43.41 21.21
CA GLU A 207 -9.15 -43.58 20.29
C GLU A 207 -10.08 -42.35 20.28
N MET A 208 -10.21 -41.69 21.44
CA MET A 208 -11.01 -40.48 21.63
C MET A 208 -10.45 -39.29 20.84
N THR A 209 -9.12 -39.09 20.88
CA THR A 209 -8.43 -38.03 20.14
C THR A 209 -8.71 -38.08 18.63
N SER A 210 -8.69 -39.27 18.05
CA SER A 210 -8.97 -39.48 16.63
C SER A 210 -10.41 -39.12 16.26
N ARG A 211 -11.36 -39.34 17.17
CA ARG A 211 -12.80 -39.04 16.97
C ARG A 211 -13.12 -37.55 17.09
N LEU A 212 -12.36 -36.78 17.87
CA LEU A 212 -12.59 -35.35 18.10
C LEU A 212 -12.35 -34.48 16.86
N GLY A 213 -11.45 -34.90 15.95
CA GLY A 213 -11.19 -34.16 14.71
C GLY A 213 -10.61 -32.76 14.93
N LEU A 214 -9.67 -32.59 15.86
CA LEU A 214 -9.07 -31.29 16.21
C LEU A 214 -8.11 -30.77 15.13
N ASN A 215 -7.68 -29.51 15.27
CA ASN A 215 -6.72 -28.90 14.35
C ASN A 215 -5.37 -29.63 14.42
N GLN A 216 -4.95 -30.23 13.31
CA GLN A 216 -3.65 -30.92 13.16
C GLN A 216 -2.63 -30.11 12.36
N ALA A 217 -3.02 -28.94 11.88
CA ALA A 217 -2.17 -27.98 11.17
C ALA A 217 -2.55 -26.56 11.62
N VAL A 218 -1.66 -25.59 11.41
CA VAL A 218 -1.94 -24.18 11.70
C VAL A 218 -3.21 -23.75 10.98
N LYS A 219 -4.13 -23.13 11.73
CA LYS A 219 -5.44 -22.75 11.21
C LYS A 219 -5.28 -21.56 10.26
N VAL A 220 -5.82 -21.70 9.06
CA VAL A 220 -5.86 -20.66 8.05
C VAL A 220 -7.30 -20.26 7.83
N THR A 221 -7.59 -18.97 7.96
CA THR A 221 -8.92 -18.42 7.67
C THR A 221 -8.85 -17.72 6.32
N VAL A 222 -9.53 -18.32 5.34
CA VAL A 222 -9.64 -17.86 3.96
C VAL A 222 -11.11 -17.98 3.54
N ALA A 223 -11.63 -16.98 2.84
CA ALA A 223 -12.98 -17.04 2.28
C ALA A 223 -13.04 -18.13 1.19
N PRO A 224 -14.08 -18.99 1.19
CA PRO A 224 -14.16 -20.09 0.25
C PRO A 224 -14.36 -19.59 -1.19
N PRO A 225 -13.66 -20.17 -2.18
CA PRO A 225 -13.90 -19.83 -3.58
C PRO A 225 -15.27 -20.34 -4.05
N GLN A 226 -15.87 -19.60 -4.98
CA GLN A 226 -17.04 -20.04 -5.73
C GLN A 226 -16.65 -21.09 -6.78
N SER A 227 -17.63 -21.75 -7.40
CA SER A 227 -17.40 -22.74 -8.46
C SER A 227 -16.60 -22.22 -9.66
N SER A 228 -16.57 -20.90 -9.86
CA SER A 228 -15.77 -20.21 -10.87
C SER A 228 -14.30 -19.99 -10.48
N GLY A 229 -13.88 -20.41 -9.28
CA GLY A 229 -12.53 -20.15 -8.75
C GLY A 229 -12.34 -18.73 -8.22
N HIS A 230 -13.41 -17.94 -8.09
CA HIS A 230 -13.35 -16.58 -7.54
C HIS A 230 -13.77 -16.53 -6.08
N VAL A 231 -13.11 -15.69 -5.28
CA VAL A 231 -13.53 -15.41 -3.90
C VAL A 231 -14.44 -14.19 -3.91
N ARG A 232 -15.68 -14.33 -3.45
CA ARG A 232 -16.61 -13.19 -3.34
C ARG A 232 -16.25 -12.35 -2.12
N LEU A 233 -15.79 -11.13 -2.35
CA LEU A 233 -15.39 -10.20 -1.27
C LEU A 233 -16.53 -9.25 -0.91
N LYS A 234 -17.24 -8.75 -1.94
CA LYS A 234 -18.34 -7.81 -1.77
C LYS A 234 -19.39 -8.02 -2.85
N SER A 235 -20.65 -7.87 -2.47
CA SER A 235 -21.77 -7.96 -3.42
C SER A 235 -22.94 -7.15 -2.92
N ASN A 236 -22.78 -5.83 -2.96
CA ASN A 236 -23.81 -4.86 -2.64
C ASN A 236 -24.36 -4.24 -3.94
N HIS A 237 -25.53 -3.62 -3.88
CA HIS A 237 -26.09 -2.95 -5.05
C HIS A 237 -25.15 -1.87 -5.58
N GLY A 238 -24.66 -2.03 -6.82
CA GLY A 238 -23.74 -1.09 -7.46
C GLY A 238 -22.28 -1.23 -7.02
N ASP A 239 -21.93 -2.27 -6.25
CA ASP A 239 -20.61 -2.41 -5.65
C ASP A 239 -20.25 -3.89 -5.42
N HIS A 240 -19.53 -4.44 -6.40
CA HIS A 240 -19.12 -5.84 -6.46
C HIS A 240 -17.61 -5.96 -6.48
N GLU A 241 -17.06 -6.80 -5.60
CA GLU A 241 -15.63 -7.10 -5.53
C GLU A 241 -15.41 -8.60 -5.44
N ARG A 242 -14.47 -9.12 -6.23
CA ARG A 242 -14.04 -10.52 -6.16
C ARG A 242 -12.53 -10.66 -6.25
N GLY A 243 -11.98 -11.60 -5.49
CA GLY A 243 -10.61 -12.07 -5.67
C GLY A 243 -10.54 -13.09 -6.79
N LEU A 244 -9.55 -12.95 -7.66
CA LEU A 244 -9.30 -13.89 -8.77
C LEU A 244 -8.37 -15.02 -8.32
N ASN A 245 -8.46 -16.19 -8.95
CA ASN A 245 -7.61 -17.35 -8.67
C ASN A 245 -7.57 -17.73 -7.18
N GLU A 246 -8.75 -17.82 -6.57
CA GLU A 246 -8.94 -18.17 -5.16
C GLU A 246 -8.33 -17.17 -4.15
N PHE A 247 -7.88 -16.00 -4.60
CA PHE A 247 -7.25 -15.00 -3.72
C PHE A 247 -8.24 -14.37 -2.73
N ASP A 248 -7.93 -14.43 -1.45
CA ASP A 248 -8.60 -13.65 -0.40
C ASP A 248 -7.64 -12.62 0.20
N PRO A 249 -7.86 -11.30 -0.03
CA PRO A 249 -7.03 -10.26 0.58
C PRO A 249 -7.14 -10.23 2.12
N ASN A 250 -8.15 -10.87 2.71
CA ASN A 250 -8.34 -10.97 4.15
C ASN A 250 -7.81 -12.27 4.76
N CYS A 251 -7.08 -13.09 3.99
CA CYS A 251 -6.47 -14.32 4.49
C CYS A 251 -5.65 -14.05 5.77
N THR A 252 -5.91 -14.84 6.80
CA THR A 252 -5.19 -14.79 8.09
C THR A 252 -4.74 -16.18 8.51
N VAL A 253 -3.61 -16.23 9.22
CA VAL A 253 -3.02 -17.47 9.73
C VAL A 253 -2.89 -17.33 11.24
N ASP A 254 -3.48 -18.27 11.97
CA ASP A 254 -3.46 -18.24 13.44
C ASP A 254 -2.03 -18.34 13.98
N GLY A 255 -1.72 -17.53 14.98
CA GLY A 255 -0.41 -17.44 15.62
C GLY A 255 0.76 -16.91 14.77
N LEU A 256 0.58 -16.62 13.47
CA LEU A 256 1.68 -16.17 12.61
C LEU A 256 2.30 -14.85 13.09
N ASP A 257 1.48 -13.86 13.45
CA ASP A 257 1.97 -12.57 13.98
C ASP A 257 2.87 -12.77 15.21
N HIS A 258 2.47 -13.64 16.13
CA HIS A 258 3.26 -13.98 17.31
C HIS A 258 4.56 -14.69 16.93
N ALA A 259 4.49 -15.66 16.00
CA ALA A 259 5.63 -16.42 15.53
C ALA A 259 6.69 -15.54 14.83
N LEU A 260 6.26 -14.56 14.03
CA LEU A 260 7.16 -13.63 13.35
C LEU A 260 7.80 -12.61 14.32
N ARG A 261 7.08 -12.17 15.36
CA ARG A 261 7.64 -11.28 16.40
C ARG A 261 8.66 -11.98 17.31
N HIS A 262 8.52 -13.29 17.50
CA HIS A 262 9.41 -14.13 18.29
C HIS A 262 10.08 -15.18 17.41
N ILE A 263 10.53 -14.74 16.24
CA ILE A 263 11.10 -15.60 15.21
C ILE A 263 12.40 -16.23 15.71
N ASP A 264 12.54 -17.51 15.41
CA ASP A 264 13.77 -18.27 15.55
C ASP A 264 13.95 -19.14 14.30
N MET A 265 15.08 -19.85 14.22
CA MET A 265 15.39 -20.65 13.03
C MET A 265 14.33 -21.72 12.76
N ALA A 266 13.82 -22.38 13.81
CA ALA A 266 12.83 -23.45 13.68
C ALA A 266 11.46 -22.92 13.24
N LYS A 267 11.02 -21.77 13.77
CA LYS A 267 9.78 -21.11 13.33
C LYS A 267 9.89 -20.62 11.90
N SER A 268 11.01 -20.01 11.52
CA SER A 268 11.25 -19.52 10.16
C SER A 268 11.24 -20.67 9.16
N GLU A 269 11.94 -21.77 9.47
CA GLU A 269 11.94 -22.99 8.67
C GLU A 269 10.53 -23.57 8.53
N PHE A 270 9.75 -23.65 9.62
CA PHE A 270 8.37 -24.13 9.57
C PHE A 270 7.48 -23.25 8.68
N VAL A 271 7.60 -21.92 8.81
CA VAL A 271 6.87 -20.96 7.98
C VAL A 271 7.19 -21.19 6.50
N TRP A 272 8.47 -21.26 6.15
CA TRP A 272 8.92 -21.43 4.76
C TRP A 272 8.58 -22.81 4.18
N ASN A 273 8.94 -23.90 4.88
CA ASN A 273 8.85 -25.27 4.34
C ASN A 273 7.44 -25.87 4.40
N GLN A 274 6.64 -25.52 5.40
CA GLN A 274 5.38 -26.23 5.68
C GLN A 274 4.14 -25.34 5.49
N LEU A 275 4.19 -24.11 6.00
CA LEU A 275 3.02 -23.22 6.01
C LEU A 275 2.80 -22.54 4.65
N LEU A 276 3.80 -21.79 4.17
CA LEU A 276 3.64 -20.93 2.99
C LEU A 276 3.48 -21.64 1.64
N PRO A 277 4.03 -22.86 1.40
CA PRO A 277 3.86 -23.52 0.08
C PRO A 277 2.41 -23.76 -0.31
N ARG A 278 1.50 -23.86 0.67
CA ARG A 278 0.06 -24.04 0.46
C ARG A 278 -0.71 -22.71 0.38
N LEU A 279 -0.04 -21.59 0.69
CA LEU A 279 -0.63 -20.26 0.83
C LEU A 279 -0.04 -19.24 -0.15
N THR A 280 0.81 -19.66 -1.08
CA THR A 280 1.47 -18.75 -2.05
C THR A 280 0.46 -17.86 -2.78
N ASN A 281 -0.66 -18.43 -3.25
CA ASN A 281 -1.73 -17.69 -3.93
C ASN A 281 -2.48 -16.71 -3.01
N GLN A 282 -2.31 -16.83 -1.69
CA GLN A 282 -2.91 -15.95 -0.69
C GLN A 282 -1.98 -14.81 -0.27
N ILE A 283 -0.69 -14.82 -0.65
CA ILE A 283 0.26 -13.77 -0.28
C ILE A 283 0.02 -12.50 -1.13
N HIS A 284 -0.14 -12.68 -2.43
CA HIS A 284 -0.37 -11.61 -3.40
C HIS A 284 -1.35 -12.08 -4.47
N GLY A 285 -2.23 -11.19 -4.93
CA GLY A 285 -3.21 -11.55 -5.94
C GLY A 285 -3.98 -10.36 -6.49
N THR A 286 -4.97 -10.66 -7.33
CA THR A 286 -5.74 -9.65 -8.05
C THR A 286 -7.15 -9.55 -7.49
N VAL A 287 -7.57 -8.33 -7.17
CA VAL A 287 -8.97 -8.01 -6.89
C VAL A 287 -9.57 -7.33 -8.11
N GLU A 288 -10.73 -7.83 -8.53
CA GLU A 288 -11.54 -7.25 -9.58
C GLU A 288 -12.75 -6.55 -8.96
N ARG A 289 -13.01 -5.31 -9.40
CA ARG A 289 -14.11 -4.46 -8.91
C ARG A 289 -15.00 -4.01 -10.06
N SER A 290 -16.31 -3.98 -9.85
CA SER A 290 -17.28 -3.45 -10.80
C SER A 290 -18.54 -2.97 -10.09
N SER A 291 -19.25 -2.01 -10.71
CA SER A 291 -20.60 -1.64 -10.28
C SER A 291 -21.67 -2.62 -10.75
N ARG A 292 -21.31 -3.60 -11.60
CA ARG A 292 -22.23 -4.59 -12.19
C ARG A 292 -21.92 -5.99 -11.67
N GLN A 293 -22.95 -6.77 -11.40
CA GLN A 293 -22.85 -8.15 -10.88
C GLN A 293 -22.03 -9.09 -11.78
N TYR A 294 -22.06 -8.87 -13.09
CA TYR A 294 -21.33 -9.67 -14.07
C TYR A 294 -19.92 -9.13 -14.37
N PHE A 295 -19.45 -8.13 -13.62
CA PHE A 295 -18.13 -7.53 -13.77
C PHE A 295 -17.84 -6.96 -15.18
N GLU A 296 -18.88 -6.49 -15.88
CA GLU A 296 -18.72 -5.66 -17.08
C GLU A 296 -18.01 -4.35 -16.70
N HIS A 297 -17.13 -3.86 -17.58
CA HIS A 297 -16.32 -2.66 -17.35
C HIS A 297 -15.59 -2.66 -15.99
N SER A 298 -15.07 -3.82 -15.59
CA SER A 298 -14.35 -3.97 -14.33
C SER A 298 -12.99 -3.26 -14.32
N THR A 299 -12.53 -2.96 -13.12
CA THR A 299 -11.14 -2.58 -12.85
C THR A 299 -10.46 -3.71 -12.10
N ARG A 300 -9.18 -3.95 -12.42
CA ARG A 300 -8.35 -4.97 -11.77
C ARG A 300 -7.19 -4.31 -11.08
N THR A 301 -6.95 -4.69 -9.84
CA THR A 301 -5.86 -4.16 -9.03
C THR A 301 -5.09 -5.31 -8.41
N GLN A 302 -3.77 -5.30 -8.61
CA GLN A 302 -2.87 -6.19 -7.89
C GLN A 302 -2.67 -5.68 -6.47
N MET A 303 -2.76 -6.55 -5.48
CA MET A 303 -2.52 -6.18 -4.10
C MET A 303 -2.02 -7.35 -3.26
N ARG A 304 -1.37 -7.00 -2.16
CA ARG A 304 -1.00 -7.95 -1.10
C ARG A 304 -2.20 -8.20 -0.20
N SER A 305 -2.32 -9.41 0.33
CA SER A 305 -3.26 -9.70 1.40
C SER A 305 -2.72 -9.24 2.76
N LYS A 306 -3.52 -9.37 3.82
CA LYS A 306 -3.05 -9.23 5.20
C LYS A 306 -1.88 -10.16 5.51
N LEU A 307 -1.96 -11.42 5.09
CA LEU A 307 -0.85 -12.38 5.17
C LEU A 307 0.39 -11.87 4.44
N GLY A 308 0.23 -11.39 3.20
CA GLY A 308 1.35 -10.92 2.40
C GLY A 308 2.04 -9.68 2.95
N ASN A 309 1.28 -8.70 3.47
CA ASN A 309 1.86 -7.54 4.14
C ASN A 309 2.71 -7.97 5.33
N MET A 310 2.16 -8.84 6.19
CA MET A 310 2.87 -9.33 7.38
C MET A 310 4.21 -10.02 7.03
N LEU A 311 4.20 -10.87 6.00
CA LEU A 311 5.40 -11.60 5.54
C LEU A 311 6.45 -10.72 4.86
N MET A 312 6.04 -9.65 4.17
CA MET A 312 6.95 -8.79 3.41
C MET A 312 7.46 -7.59 4.22
N GLU A 313 6.81 -7.24 5.32
CA GLU A 313 7.15 -6.07 6.16
C GLU A 313 7.80 -6.46 7.50
N THR A 314 7.83 -7.75 7.83
CA THR A 314 8.48 -8.25 9.05
C THR A 314 9.76 -9.01 8.71
N PRO A 315 10.90 -8.77 9.37
CA PRO A 315 12.10 -9.58 9.19
C PRO A 315 11.92 -10.97 9.79
N TRP A 316 12.02 -12.02 8.97
CA TRP A 316 11.82 -13.41 9.44
C TRP A 316 12.60 -14.46 8.65
N VAL A 317 13.22 -14.09 7.53
CA VAL A 317 14.01 -15.01 6.71
C VAL A 317 15.47 -14.95 7.17
N PRO A 318 16.13 -16.07 7.47
CA PRO A 318 17.49 -16.05 7.98
C PRO A 318 18.49 -15.74 6.87
N SER A 319 19.41 -14.81 7.15
CA SER A 319 20.63 -14.61 6.38
C SER A 319 21.69 -15.66 6.72
N PRO A 320 22.73 -15.85 5.87
CA PRO A 320 23.87 -16.70 6.18
C PRO A 320 24.56 -16.38 7.50
N ASN A 321 24.45 -15.13 7.96
CA ASN A 321 25.03 -14.65 9.21
C ASN A 321 24.13 -14.92 10.45
N GLY A 322 22.99 -15.59 10.28
CA GLY A 322 22.04 -15.91 11.34
C GLY A 322 21.12 -14.76 11.75
N VAL A 323 21.20 -13.61 11.08
CA VAL A 323 20.31 -12.45 11.30
C VAL A 323 19.06 -12.60 10.43
N PHE A 324 17.88 -12.36 10.99
CA PHE A 324 16.63 -12.35 10.25
C PHE A 324 16.42 -11.04 9.49
N VAL A 325 16.16 -11.15 8.19
CA VAL A 325 15.99 -10.03 7.26
C VAL A 325 14.63 -10.11 6.57
N LEU A 326 14.25 -9.05 5.85
CA LEU A 326 13.07 -9.07 5.00
C LEU A 326 13.32 -9.98 3.80
N PRO A 327 12.29 -10.69 3.29
CA PRO A 327 12.46 -11.54 2.11
C PRO A 327 13.06 -10.79 0.90
N LYS A 328 12.71 -9.52 0.70
CA LYS A 328 13.24 -8.71 -0.41
C LYS A 328 14.76 -8.45 -0.36
N ASP A 329 15.39 -8.61 0.80
CA ASP A 329 16.80 -8.25 1.06
C ASP A 329 17.75 -9.46 0.99
N ILE A 330 17.26 -10.62 0.54
CA ILE A 330 18.04 -11.87 0.47
C ILE A 330 17.59 -12.69 -0.75
N THR A 331 18.50 -13.51 -1.32
CA THR A 331 18.16 -14.44 -2.40
C THR A 331 17.86 -15.84 -1.86
N GLN A 332 17.18 -16.66 -2.66
CA GLN A 332 16.86 -18.04 -2.27
C GLN A 332 18.14 -18.88 -2.05
N GLU A 333 19.21 -18.61 -2.79
CA GLU A 333 20.49 -19.34 -2.69
C GLU A 333 21.26 -19.02 -1.41
N GLN A 334 20.95 -17.89 -0.78
CA GLN A 334 21.54 -17.48 0.49
C GLN A 334 20.82 -18.09 1.69
N LEU A 335 19.71 -18.81 1.47
CA LEU A 335 19.00 -19.49 2.55
C LEU A 335 19.83 -20.68 3.07
N PRO A 336 19.77 -20.98 4.39
CA PRO A 336 20.40 -22.17 4.95
C PRO A 336 19.86 -23.47 4.31
N GLU A 337 20.68 -24.54 4.33
CA GLU A 337 20.37 -25.82 3.65
C GLU A 337 19.04 -26.47 4.06
N GLN A 338 18.56 -26.21 5.28
CA GLN A 338 17.27 -26.71 5.77
C GLN A 338 16.04 -26.05 5.13
N PHE A 339 16.21 -24.95 4.38
CA PHE A 339 15.12 -24.28 3.65
C PHE A 339 14.98 -24.90 2.26
N ILE A 340 13.84 -25.54 2.02
CA ILE A 340 13.54 -26.23 0.77
C ILE A 340 13.37 -25.18 -0.35
N PRO A 341 14.14 -25.24 -1.45
CA PRO A 341 13.99 -24.33 -2.58
C PRO A 341 12.55 -24.25 -3.10
N ASN A 342 12.04 -23.03 -3.30
CA ASN A 342 10.68 -22.79 -3.78
C ASN A 342 10.59 -21.49 -4.57
N ASP A 343 10.88 -21.58 -5.88
CA ASP A 343 10.99 -20.42 -6.77
C ASP A 343 9.71 -19.60 -6.84
N GLN A 344 8.54 -20.26 -6.79
CA GLN A 344 7.25 -19.57 -6.81
C GLN A 344 7.05 -18.75 -5.53
N LEU A 345 7.39 -19.31 -4.37
CA LEU A 345 7.29 -18.61 -3.10
C LEU A 345 8.30 -17.47 -3.02
N ALA A 346 9.55 -17.71 -3.40
CA ALA A 346 10.60 -16.70 -3.42
C ALA A 346 10.23 -15.51 -4.32
N ALA A 347 9.75 -15.78 -5.54
CA ALA A 347 9.26 -14.75 -6.46
C ALA A 347 8.08 -13.97 -5.86
N THR A 348 7.14 -14.68 -5.23
CA THR A 348 5.94 -14.07 -4.60
C THR A 348 6.31 -13.18 -3.42
N LEU A 349 7.33 -13.56 -2.63
CA LEU A 349 7.89 -12.79 -1.54
C LEU A 349 8.81 -11.65 -2.00
N GLY A 350 9.10 -11.56 -3.30
CA GLY A 350 9.96 -10.53 -3.87
C GLY A 350 11.44 -10.75 -3.61
N MET A 351 11.89 -11.99 -3.36
CA MET A 351 13.30 -12.35 -3.27
C MET A 351 13.93 -12.21 -4.66
N ASN A 352 14.52 -11.04 -4.94
CA ASN A 352 14.93 -10.69 -6.29
C ASN A 352 16.41 -11.02 -6.51
N GLN A 353 16.66 -12.27 -6.93
CA GLN A 353 18.00 -12.75 -7.30
C GLN A 353 18.65 -11.88 -8.38
N ARG A 354 17.88 -11.41 -9.37
CA ARG A 354 18.42 -10.59 -10.46
C ARG A 354 18.89 -9.23 -9.99
N LEU A 355 18.10 -8.53 -9.17
CA LEU A 355 18.48 -7.19 -8.71
C LEU A 355 19.73 -7.24 -7.82
N LEU A 356 19.87 -8.29 -7.00
CA LEU A 356 21.07 -8.51 -6.19
C LEU A 356 22.29 -8.83 -7.05
N LEU A 357 22.16 -9.73 -8.02
CA LEU A 357 23.25 -10.03 -8.96
C LEU A 357 23.67 -8.79 -9.77
N PHE A 358 22.71 -7.99 -10.24
CA PHE A 358 23.00 -6.72 -10.90
C PHE A 358 23.68 -5.70 -9.97
N ALA A 359 23.30 -5.66 -8.70
CA ALA A 359 23.92 -4.78 -7.71
C ALA A 359 25.39 -5.14 -7.51
N GLU A 360 25.68 -6.43 -7.35
CA GLU A 360 27.03 -6.97 -7.23
C GLU A 360 27.85 -6.74 -8.51
N GLU A 361 27.30 -7.07 -9.68
CA GLU A 361 27.96 -6.91 -10.98
C GLU A 361 28.33 -5.44 -11.27
N LEU A 362 27.45 -4.50 -10.91
CA LEU A 362 27.68 -3.07 -11.11
C LEU A 362 28.46 -2.41 -9.95
N GLY A 363 28.76 -3.14 -8.87
CA GLY A 363 29.38 -2.59 -7.66
C GLY A 363 28.54 -1.51 -6.98
N LEU A 364 27.21 -1.57 -7.13
CA LEU A 364 26.27 -0.60 -6.57
C LEU A 364 25.54 -1.18 -5.36
N PRO A 365 25.27 -0.39 -4.30
CA PRO A 365 24.37 -0.83 -3.24
C PRO A 365 22.99 -1.18 -3.81
N LEU A 366 22.36 -2.26 -3.33
CA LEU A 366 21.04 -2.71 -3.79
C LEU A 366 19.98 -1.59 -3.72
N GLU A 367 20.07 -0.74 -2.69
CA GLU A 367 19.16 0.39 -2.49
C GLU A 367 19.26 1.44 -3.60
N VAL A 368 20.44 1.59 -4.22
CA VAL A 368 20.62 2.47 -5.38
C VAL A 368 19.87 1.90 -6.59
N LEU A 369 19.98 0.59 -6.84
CA LEU A 369 19.23 -0.04 -7.94
C LEU A 369 17.72 0.01 -7.73
N ARG A 370 17.24 -0.13 -6.48
CA ARG A 370 15.82 0.03 -6.14
C ARG A 370 15.34 1.46 -6.40
N THR A 371 16.12 2.45 -5.96
CA THR A 371 15.84 3.86 -6.24
C THR A 371 15.79 4.10 -7.76
N ILE A 372 16.70 3.48 -8.53
CA ILE A 372 16.68 3.56 -9.98
C ILE A 372 15.40 2.95 -10.58
N GLN A 373 14.97 1.81 -10.05
CA GLN A 373 13.74 1.14 -10.48
C GLN A 373 12.49 1.99 -10.18
N ASP A 374 12.42 2.58 -8.99
CA ASP A 374 11.27 3.39 -8.55
C ASP A 374 11.19 4.73 -9.32
N HIS A 375 12.33 5.29 -9.72
CA HIS A 375 12.44 6.56 -10.45
C HIS A 375 12.87 6.41 -11.92
N ALA A 376 12.55 5.26 -12.55
CA ALA A 376 13.06 4.90 -13.87
C ALA A 376 12.83 5.99 -14.95
N LYS A 377 11.67 6.67 -14.93
CA LYS A 377 11.33 7.71 -15.91
C LYS A 377 12.23 8.94 -15.78
N GLU A 378 12.46 9.41 -14.56
CA GLU A 378 13.29 10.59 -14.28
C GLU A 378 14.74 10.33 -14.71
N ILE A 379 15.23 9.11 -14.47
CA ILE A 379 16.58 8.69 -14.83
C ILE A 379 16.74 8.55 -16.34
N GLU A 380 15.73 8.03 -17.04
CA GLU A 380 15.74 7.92 -18.49
C GLU A 380 15.79 9.30 -19.16
N GLU A 381 15.05 10.28 -18.63
CA GLU A 381 15.09 11.67 -19.09
C GLU A 381 16.47 12.30 -18.85
N TYR A 382 17.06 12.05 -17.68
CA TYR A 382 18.41 12.51 -17.34
C TYR A 382 19.47 11.90 -18.28
N ALA A 383 19.40 10.60 -18.55
CA ALA A 383 20.30 9.90 -19.46
C ALA A 383 20.19 10.45 -20.90
N ARG A 384 18.96 10.69 -21.40
CA ARG A 384 18.74 11.34 -22.71
C ARG A 384 19.37 12.73 -22.78
N ARG A 385 19.34 13.50 -21.68
CA ARG A 385 19.98 14.82 -21.64
C ARG A 385 21.51 14.73 -21.71
N LEU A 386 22.11 13.77 -21.01
CA LEU A 386 23.56 13.53 -21.08
C LEU A 386 24.02 13.12 -22.49
N GLN A 387 23.26 12.26 -23.16
CA GLN A 387 23.56 11.84 -24.53
C GLN A 387 23.50 13.01 -25.52
N LYS A 388 22.47 13.88 -25.41
CA LYS A 388 22.38 15.09 -26.24
C LYS A 388 23.56 16.06 -26.00
N LYS A 389 24.04 16.15 -24.76
CA LYS A 389 25.20 16.99 -24.41
C LYS A 389 26.50 16.44 -25.01
N ALA A 390 26.73 15.13 -24.92
CA ALA A 390 27.92 14.49 -25.51
C ALA A 390 28.00 14.69 -27.04
N VAL A 391 26.86 14.65 -27.75
CA VAL A 391 26.78 14.91 -29.19
C VAL A 391 27.02 16.39 -29.54
N ALA A 392 26.66 17.32 -28.65
CA ALA A 392 26.91 18.74 -28.83
C ALA A 392 28.40 19.09 -28.62
N ASP A 393 29.05 18.45 -27.65
CA ASP A 393 30.48 18.64 -27.37
C ASP A 393 31.36 18.06 -28.48
N SER A 394 30.95 16.95 -29.12
CA SER A 394 31.68 16.39 -30.27
C SER A 394 31.66 17.29 -31.52
N LYS A 395 30.73 18.25 -31.62
CA LYS A 395 30.67 19.24 -32.71
C LYS A 395 31.54 20.47 -32.48
N ARG A 396 32.12 20.64 -31.29
CA ARG A 396 33.02 21.75 -30.94
C ARG A 396 34.50 21.44 -31.17
N LEU A 397 34.82 20.24 -31.65
CA LEU A 397 36.17 19.90 -32.10
C LEU A 397 36.54 20.76 -33.33
N PRO A 398 37.79 21.25 -33.42
CA PRO A 398 38.23 22.14 -34.50
C PRO A 398 37.93 21.54 -35.87
N LYS A 399 37.58 22.39 -36.85
CA LYS A 399 37.34 21.97 -38.23
C LYS A 399 38.54 21.14 -38.71
N PRO A 400 38.32 20.00 -39.39
CA PRO A 400 39.43 19.16 -39.84
C PRO A 400 40.38 19.97 -40.74
N GLY A 401 41.63 20.14 -40.32
CA GLY A 401 42.72 20.65 -41.17
C GLY A 401 43.31 22.04 -40.84
N LEU A 402 42.91 22.74 -39.78
CA LEU A 402 43.59 23.98 -39.33
C LEU A 402 44.22 23.82 -37.94
N THR A 403 45.38 24.43 -37.72
CA THR A 403 45.97 24.50 -36.38
C THR A 403 45.24 25.56 -35.53
N PRO A 404 45.19 25.43 -34.19
CA PRO A 404 44.56 26.42 -33.31
C PRO A 404 45.09 27.86 -33.50
N THR A 405 46.35 28.00 -33.94
CA THR A 405 46.99 29.31 -34.16
C THR A 405 46.42 30.01 -35.40
N ASP A 406 46.14 29.25 -36.46
CA ASP A 406 45.57 29.77 -37.71
C ASP A 406 44.12 30.24 -37.51
N GLU A 407 43.38 29.55 -36.64
CA GLU A 407 42.01 29.92 -36.28
C GLU A 407 41.96 31.22 -35.46
N ILE A 408 42.90 31.43 -34.52
CA ILE A 408 43.01 32.67 -33.75
C ILE A 408 43.33 33.85 -34.67
N ALA A 409 44.29 33.70 -35.59
CA ALA A 409 44.68 34.73 -36.53
C ALA A 409 43.51 35.11 -37.47
N HIS A 410 42.80 34.11 -37.99
CA HIS A 410 41.62 34.32 -38.81
C HIS A 410 40.52 35.09 -38.07
N ASN A 411 40.17 34.65 -36.86
CA ASN A 411 39.11 35.27 -36.04
C ASN A 411 39.44 36.72 -35.65
N LEU A 412 40.71 37.02 -35.36
CA LEU A 412 41.16 38.39 -35.07
C LEU A 412 41.01 39.28 -36.31
N GLN A 413 41.55 38.85 -37.45
CA GLN A 413 41.45 39.60 -38.71
C GLN A 413 39.98 39.89 -39.03
N GLU A 414 39.13 38.88 -38.97
CA GLU A 414 37.71 38.97 -39.27
C GLU A 414 36.97 39.97 -38.35
N ARG A 415 37.30 40.02 -37.05
CA ARG A 415 36.68 40.98 -36.13
C ARG A 415 36.97 42.44 -36.48
N PHE A 416 38.17 42.73 -36.99
CA PHE A 416 38.61 44.09 -37.33
C PHE A 416 38.27 44.51 -38.77
N THR A 417 37.94 43.58 -39.66
CA THR A 417 37.66 43.89 -41.08
C THR A 417 36.20 43.69 -41.51
N ARG A 418 35.27 43.42 -40.57
CA ARG A 418 33.84 43.27 -40.88
C ARG A 418 33.17 44.65 -41.07
N PRO A 419 32.70 44.99 -42.30
CA PRO A 419 32.08 46.29 -42.57
C PRO A 419 30.73 46.44 -41.84
N ALA A 420 30.38 47.67 -41.47
CA ALA A 420 29.04 48.05 -41.03
C ALA A 420 28.25 48.63 -42.23
N ALA A 421 26.94 48.49 -42.23
CA ALA A 421 26.08 48.99 -43.32
C ALA A 421 25.76 50.49 -43.23
N ALA A 422 26.16 51.18 -42.16
CA ALA A 422 25.93 52.61 -41.98
C ALA A 422 27.03 53.26 -41.12
N ASP A 423 27.38 54.50 -41.46
CA ASP A 423 28.36 55.29 -40.72
C ASP A 423 27.75 55.85 -39.43
N THR A 424 28.45 55.65 -38.31
CA THR A 424 28.14 56.27 -37.03
C THR A 424 29.26 57.22 -36.62
N VAL A 425 28.90 58.39 -36.12
CA VAL A 425 29.84 59.43 -35.69
C VAL A 425 30.28 59.14 -34.26
N ALA A 426 31.56 58.84 -34.07
CA ALA A 426 32.15 58.63 -32.75
C ALA A 426 32.75 59.93 -32.19
N ASN A 427 32.33 60.30 -30.98
CA ASN A 427 33.09 61.20 -30.11
C ASN A 427 33.97 60.35 -29.19
N GLY A 428 35.29 60.43 -29.38
CA GLY A 428 36.26 59.68 -28.58
C GLY A 428 37.43 60.56 -28.14
N ARG A 429 37.71 60.55 -26.83
CA ARG A 429 38.93 61.11 -26.25
C ARG A 429 40.12 60.22 -26.60
N THR A 430 41.23 60.81 -27.02
CA THR A 430 42.48 60.12 -27.35
C THR A 430 43.33 59.89 -26.10
N ALA A 431 43.87 58.68 -25.95
CA ALA A 431 44.87 58.38 -24.93
C ALA A 431 46.24 58.92 -25.36
N GLY A 432 47.03 59.45 -24.41
CA GLY A 432 48.37 60.02 -24.67
C GLY A 432 49.45 58.97 -24.99
N PRO A 433 50.58 59.37 -25.60
CA PRO A 433 51.62 58.47 -26.09
C PRO A 433 52.34 57.73 -24.94
N LEU A 434 52.68 56.46 -25.19
CA LEU A 434 53.44 55.63 -24.25
C LEU A 434 54.90 56.09 -24.16
N LYS A 435 55.43 56.25 -22.94
CA LYS A 435 56.80 56.73 -22.68
C LYS A 435 57.92 55.78 -23.13
N ASN A 436 57.70 54.46 -23.14
CA ASN A 436 58.70 53.48 -23.61
C ASN A 436 58.02 52.26 -24.26
N PRO A 437 57.74 52.32 -25.58
CA PRO A 437 57.10 51.24 -26.32
C PRO A 437 57.93 49.96 -26.39
N GLU A 438 59.26 50.06 -26.43
CA GLU A 438 60.16 48.91 -26.59
C GLU A 438 60.13 47.99 -25.36
N LEU A 439 60.21 48.56 -24.16
CA LEU A 439 60.11 47.79 -22.92
C LEU A 439 58.74 47.11 -22.78
N ARG A 440 57.67 47.79 -23.20
CA ARG A 440 56.32 47.19 -23.21
C ARG A 440 56.25 46.02 -24.18
N ARG A 441 56.82 46.14 -25.39
CA ARG A 441 56.86 45.05 -26.37
C ARG A 441 57.61 43.85 -25.83
N ALA A 442 58.81 44.04 -25.28
CA ALA A 442 59.61 42.96 -24.70
C ALA A 442 58.87 42.24 -23.57
N ARG A 443 58.26 42.99 -22.65
CA ARG A 443 57.49 42.42 -21.53
C ARG A 443 56.27 41.62 -22.01
N VAL A 444 55.48 42.18 -22.93
CA VAL A 444 54.29 41.50 -23.48
C VAL A 444 54.70 40.24 -24.25
N SER A 445 55.78 40.29 -25.04
CA SER A 445 56.30 39.10 -25.73
C SER A 445 56.71 38.00 -24.76
N GLN A 446 57.39 38.34 -23.66
CA GLN A 446 57.78 37.38 -22.63
C GLN A 446 56.56 36.80 -21.89
N GLU A 447 55.58 37.63 -21.55
CA GLU A 447 54.31 37.19 -20.94
C GLU A 447 53.55 36.21 -21.86
N ILE A 448 53.52 36.48 -23.17
CA ILE A 448 52.89 35.59 -24.15
C ILE A 448 53.64 34.25 -24.26
N LEU A 449 54.97 34.26 -24.27
CA LEU A 449 55.77 33.03 -24.31
C LEU A 449 55.54 32.16 -23.07
N GLN A 450 55.50 32.78 -21.90
CA GLN A 450 55.19 32.10 -20.64
C GLN A 450 53.76 31.53 -20.66
N ALA A 451 52.77 32.32 -21.08
CA ALA A 451 51.38 31.87 -21.16
C ALA A 451 51.19 30.71 -22.15
N ARG A 452 51.93 30.69 -23.27
CA ARG A 452 51.95 29.55 -24.21
C ARG A 452 52.58 28.30 -23.61
N HIS A 453 53.57 28.45 -22.74
CA HIS A 453 54.19 27.33 -22.04
C HIS A 453 53.24 26.75 -20.98
N ASP A 454 52.56 27.62 -20.24
CA ASP A 454 51.61 27.28 -19.18
C ASP A 454 50.18 27.01 -19.72
N GLU A 455 50.02 26.78 -21.03
CA GLU A 455 48.71 26.63 -21.66
C GLU A 455 47.98 25.38 -21.12
N PRO A 456 46.85 25.54 -20.41
CA PRO A 456 46.13 24.41 -19.83
C PRO A 456 45.50 23.52 -20.90
N THR A 457 45.38 22.22 -20.63
CA THR A 457 44.66 21.30 -21.51
C THR A 457 43.19 21.70 -21.63
N LEU A 458 42.52 21.26 -22.71
CA LEU A 458 41.11 21.61 -22.98
C LEU A 458 40.19 21.26 -21.80
N ASP A 459 40.48 20.15 -21.12
CA ASP A 459 39.73 19.63 -19.99
C ASP A 459 39.90 20.51 -18.74
N MET A 460 41.08 21.10 -18.55
CA MET A 460 41.34 22.06 -17.46
C MET A 460 40.67 23.43 -17.71
N ARG A 461 40.31 23.74 -18.97
CA ARG A 461 39.59 24.97 -19.34
C ARG A 461 38.07 24.84 -19.23
N THR A 462 37.57 23.61 -19.17
CA THR A 462 36.13 23.33 -19.09
C THR A 462 35.78 22.86 -17.69
N ARG A 463 34.79 23.51 -17.06
CA ARG A 463 34.19 23.03 -15.82
C ARG A 463 32.71 22.81 -16.04
N THR A 464 32.21 21.65 -15.62
CA THR A 464 30.77 21.42 -15.56
C THR A 464 30.25 22.04 -14.28
N VAL A 465 29.45 23.10 -14.42
CA VAL A 465 28.75 23.74 -13.31
C VAL A 465 27.27 23.40 -13.46
N VAL A 466 26.64 22.91 -12.38
CA VAL A 466 25.19 22.71 -12.35
C VAL A 466 24.54 24.08 -12.23
N THR A 467 23.90 24.54 -13.30
CA THR A 467 23.13 25.78 -13.32
C THR A 467 21.65 25.46 -13.28
N LYS A 468 20.87 26.31 -12.60
CA LYS A 468 19.40 26.28 -12.71
C LYS A 468 19.04 26.71 -14.13
N ASP A 469 18.39 25.83 -14.87
CA ASP A 469 17.82 26.15 -16.18
C ASP A 469 16.44 26.76 -15.95
N TRP A 470 16.31 28.05 -16.26
CA TRP A 470 15.07 28.79 -16.09
C TRP A 470 14.27 28.75 -17.39
N GLU A 471 12.96 28.95 -17.28
CA GLU A 471 12.08 28.98 -18.45
C GLU A 471 12.54 30.04 -19.46
N ALA A 472 12.42 29.71 -20.76
CA ALA A 472 12.78 30.64 -21.81
C ALA A 472 11.88 31.89 -21.78
N LYS A 473 12.50 33.07 -21.95
CA LYS A 473 11.78 34.34 -22.10
C LYS A 473 10.76 34.27 -23.23
N ASN A 474 9.62 34.91 -23.04
CA ASN A 474 8.58 35.01 -24.06
C ASN A 474 9.10 35.76 -25.31
N PRO A 475 9.21 35.10 -26.48
CA PRO A 475 9.76 35.71 -27.68
C PRO A 475 8.89 36.87 -28.21
N GLN A 476 7.61 36.92 -27.87
CA GLN A 476 6.68 37.95 -28.33
C GLN A 476 6.97 39.33 -27.74
N VAL A 477 7.60 39.39 -26.55
CA VAL A 477 7.90 40.66 -25.88
C VAL A 477 8.86 41.52 -26.69
N ARG A 478 9.91 40.91 -27.27
CA ARG A 478 10.87 41.64 -28.10
C ARG A 478 10.22 42.16 -29.38
N SER A 479 9.34 41.37 -30.00
CA SER A 479 8.59 41.78 -31.19
C SER A 479 7.69 42.97 -30.89
N PHE A 480 6.94 42.90 -29.77
CA PHE A 480 6.10 44.01 -29.31
C PHE A 480 6.89 45.31 -29.12
N LEU A 481 8.01 45.26 -28.40
CA LEU A 481 8.84 46.45 -28.18
C LEU A 481 9.41 47.04 -29.47
N LYS A 482 9.75 46.18 -30.44
CA LYS A 482 10.21 46.62 -31.76
C LYS A 482 9.08 47.32 -32.53
N GLU A 483 7.85 46.82 -32.46
CA GLU A 483 6.68 47.45 -33.09
C GLU A 483 6.37 48.82 -32.47
N GLU A 484 6.37 48.92 -31.14
CA GLU A 484 5.96 50.14 -30.43
C GLU A 484 7.03 51.25 -30.50
N TYR A 485 8.32 50.89 -30.48
CA TYR A 485 9.41 51.88 -30.36
C TYR A 485 10.35 51.91 -31.57
N ALA A 486 10.19 51.03 -32.57
CA ALA A 486 11.10 50.88 -33.69
C ALA A 486 12.58 50.68 -33.28
N GLY A 487 12.81 50.16 -32.07
CA GLY A 487 14.13 49.99 -31.45
C GLY A 487 14.76 51.28 -30.90
N LYS A 488 14.00 52.38 -30.78
CA LYS A 488 14.42 53.60 -30.10
C LYS A 488 14.30 53.44 -28.58
N CYS A 489 15.24 54.04 -27.85
CA CYS A 489 15.23 54.02 -26.40
C CYS A 489 14.04 54.81 -25.82
N GLN A 490 13.30 54.22 -24.87
CA GLN A 490 12.20 54.90 -24.15
C GLN A 490 12.63 56.11 -23.32
N ILE A 491 13.93 56.25 -23.01
CA ILE A 491 14.47 57.34 -22.18
C ILE A 491 15.07 58.46 -23.03
N CYS A 492 15.95 58.12 -23.98
CA CYS A 492 16.73 59.10 -24.73
C CYS A 492 16.43 59.13 -26.24
N SER A 493 15.54 58.26 -26.72
CA SER A 493 15.22 58.06 -28.15
C SER A 493 16.38 57.63 -29.05
N ASP A 494 17.59 57.47 -28.51
CA ASP A 494 18.78 57.06 -29.25
C ASP A 494 18.73 55.58 -29.65
N SER A 495 19.38 55.26 -30.77
CA SER A 495 19.58 53.90 -31.27
C SER A 495 20.59 53.86 -32.41
N PHE A 496 21.06 52.66 -32.77
CA PHE A 496 21.97 52.44 -33.90
C PHE A 496 21.65 51.14 -34.65
N PRO A 497 21.92 51.06 -35.96
CA PRO A 497 21.72 49.84 -36.72
C PRO A 497 22.77 48.79 -36.35
N LYS A 498 22.31 47.57 -36.14
CA LYS A 498 23.15 46.38 -36.12
C LYS A 498 23.68 46.11 -37.53
N ARG A 499 24.66 45.21 -37.62
CA ARG A 499 25.25 44.78 -38.90
C ARG A 499 24.26 44.11 -39.86
N ASP A 500 23.21 43.50 -39.32
CA ASP A 500 22.10 42.92 -40.10
C ASP A 500 21.08 43.98 -40.56
N GLY A 501 21.35 45.27 -40.35
CA GLY A 501 20.48 46.40 -40.71
C GLY A 501 19.37 46.68 -39.69
N GLU A 502 19.18 45.80 -38.72
CA GLU A 502 18.12 45.92 -37.71
C GLU A 502 18.52 46.86 -36.58
N THR A 503 17.56 47.60 -36.04
CA THR A 503 17.83 48.53 -34.93
C THR A 503 18.28 47.79 -33.64
N TYR A 504 19.32 48.29 -32.99
CA TYR A 504 19.81 47.75 -31.72
C TYR A 504 19.01 48.31 -30.53
N PHE A 505 18.53 47.41 -29.67
CA PHE A 505 18.00 47.76 -28.35
C PHE A 505 18.04 46.54 -27.41
N GLU A 506 18.09 46.83 -26.12
CA GLU A 506 18.06 45.87 -25.02
C GLU A 506 16.66 45.80 -24.42
N CYS A 507 16.22 44.57 -24.11
CA CYS A 507 14.97 44.29 -23.41
C CYS A 507 15.25 44.22 -21.91
N VAL A 508 15.05 45.33 -21.21
CA VAL A 508 15.39 45.47 -19.78
C VAL A 508 14.15 45.20 -18.93
N TYR A 509 14.19 44.13 -18.15
CA TYR A 509 13.08 43.74 -17.29
C TYR A 509 13.04 44.62 -16.03
N LEU A 510 11.86 45.14 -15.68
CA LEU A 510 11.65 45.85 -14.41
C LEU A 510 11.76 44.87 -13.23
N GLU A 511 11.14 43.69 -13.36
CA GLU A 511 11.35 42.53 -12.49
C GLU A 511 11.67 41.28 -13.31
N ARG A 512 12.52 40.39 -12.80
CA ARG A 512 12.98 39.23 -13.57
C ARG A 512 11.83 38.26 -13.85
N HIS A 513 11.66 37.83 -15.10
CA HIS A 513 10.68 36.81 -15.52
C HIS A 513 10.67 35.52 -14.68
N ILE A 514 11.81 35.17 -14.06
CA ILE A 514 11.94 34.01 -13.17
C ILE A 514 11.22 34.16 -11.83
N ALA A 515 10.82 35.37 -11.44
CA ALA A 515 10.11 35.62 -10.18
C ALA A 515 8.66 35.10 -10.25
N ALA A 516 8.00 35.23 -11.41
CA ALA A 516 6.71 34.62 -11.68
C ALA A 516 6.41 34.56 -13.19
N ARG A 517 5.92 33.42 -13.68
CA ARG A 517 5.59 33.23 -15.11
C ARG A 517 4.60 34.28 -15.64
N TRP A 518 3.67 34.75 -14.81
CA TRP A 518 2.63 35.68 -15.25
C TRP A 518 3.14 37.08 -15.56
N ILE A 519 4.32 37.50 -15.06
CA ILE A 519 4.91 38.83 -15.33
C ILE A 519 5.84 38.86 -16.57
N ASP A 520 6.05 37.73 -17.26
CA ASP A 520 6.84 37.69 -18.51
C ASP A 520 6.03 38.16 -19.72
N ARG A 521 5.74 39.47 -19.73
CA ARG A 521 4.88 40.15 -20.71
C ARG A 521 5.37 41.59 -20.94
N PRO A 522 4.89 42.28 -22.00
CA PRO A 522 5.44 43.57 -22.40
C PRO A 522 5.51 44.62 -21.29
N GLY A 523 4.46 44.79 -20.50
CA GLY A 523 4.41 45.79 -19.43
C GLY A 523 5.53 45.70 -18.37
N ASN A 524 6.24 44.58 -18.26
CA ASN A 524 7.37 44.40 -17.35
C ASN A 524 8.74 44.62 -18.02
N VAL A 525 8.80 45.05 -19.29
CA VAL A 525 10.04 45.07 -20.07
C VAL A 525 10.17 46.37 -20.86
N MET A 526 11.31 47.04 -20.72
CA MET A 526 11.63 48.28 -21.42
C MET A 526 12.50 48.06 -22.66
N CYS A 527 12.34 48.95 -23.63
CA CYS A 527 13.18 49.10 -24.80
C CYS A 527 14.23 50.20 -24.57
N LEU A 528 15.47 49.82 -24.25
CA LEU A 528 16.55 50.77 -23.93
C LEU A 528 17.76 50.63 -24.87
N CYS A 529 18.48 51.73 -25.09
CA CYS A 529 19.81 51.67 -25.71
C CYS A 529 20.84 51.12 -24.70
N ALA A 530 22.01 50.68 -25.17
CA ALA A 530 23.06 50.09 -24.32
C ALA A 530 23.44 50.99 -23.12
N SER A 531 23.52 52.30 -23.35
CA SER A 531 23.87 53.26 -22.29
C SER A 531 22.78 53.40 -21.23
N CYS A 532 21.52 53.56 -21.65
CA CYS A 532 20.40 53.70 -20.70
C CYS A 532 20.09 52.37 -19.98
N SER A 533 20.27 51.24 -20.66
CA SER A 533 20.17 49.92 -20.06
C SER A 533 21.19 49.73 -18.94
N ALA A 534 22.48 49.99 -19.20
CA ALA A 534 23.52 49.90 -18.18
C ALA A 534 23.29 50.87 -17.01
N LYS A 535 22.82 52.11 -17.29
CA LYS A 535 22.43 53.06 -16.24
C LYS A 535 21.27 52.54 -15.40
N PHE A 536 20.28 51.88 -15.99
CA PHE A 536 19.10 51.39 -15.28
C PHE A 536 19.41 50.12 -14.46
N GLU A 537 20.20 49.18 -14.99
CA GLU A 537 20.53 47.92 -14.31
C GLU A 537 21.61 48.05 -13.23
N HIS A 538 22.51 49.05 -13.35
CA HIS A 538 23.68 49.19 -12.47
C HIS A 538 23.83 50.56 -11.81
N GLY A 539 23.10 51.58 -12.28
CA GLY A 539 23.11 52.92 -11.70
C GLY A 539 22.01 53.13 -10.65
N SER A 540 21.95 54.34 -10.07
CA SER A 540 20.85 54.69 -9.17
C SER A 540 19.58 55.03 -9.96
N VAL A 541 18.45 54.47 -9.53
CA VAL A 541 17.11 54.76 -10.05
C VAL A 541 16.26 55.22 -8.87
N GLU A 542 15.85 56.48 -8.88
CA GLU A 542 15.12 57.11 -7.78
C GLU A 542 13.79 57.70 -8.26
N ILE A 543 12.76 57.60 -7.42
CA ILE A 543 11.42 58.11 -7.70
C ILE A 543 10.82 58.75 -6.45
N ASP A 544 10.19 59.91 -6.58
CA ASP A 544 9.76 60.75 -5.45
C ASP A 544 8.50 60.22 -4.73
N ARG A 545 7.80 59.23 -5.30
CA ARG A 545 6.53 58.66 -4.78
C ARG A 545 6.41 57.17 -5.09
N ASP A 546 5.39 56.53 -4.52
CA ASP A 546 5.02 55.16 -4.84
C ASP A 546 4.86 54.95 -6.36
N ILE A 547 5.63 54.00 -6.91
CA ILE A 547 5.68 53.72 -8.34
C ILE A 547 4.34 53.22 -8.89
N PHE A 548 3.59 52.41 -8.12
CA PHE A 548 2.30 51.89 -8.56
C PHE A 548 1.28 53.01 -8.67
N MET A 549 1.23 53.91 -7.69
CA MET A 549 0.37 55.09 -7.75
C MET A 549 0.69 56.00 -8.94
N LEU A 550 1.98 56.19 -9.24
CA LEU A 550 2.41 57.00 -10.38
C LEU A 550 2.02 56.34 -11.72
N VAL A 551 2.28 55.04 -11.88
CA VAL A 551 1.92 54.28 -13.08
C VAL A 551 0.40 54.27 -13.31
N LEU A 552 -0.39 54.09 -12.26
CA LEU A 552 -1.86 54.09 -12.34
C LEU A 552 -2.45 55.48 -12.61
N ALA A 553 -1.70 56.55 -12.37
CA ALA A 553 -2.12 57.94 -12.64
C ALA A 553 -1.77 58.43 -14.05
N LEU A 554 -0.98 57.67 -14.82
CA LEU A 554 -0.68 58.00 -16.21
C LEU A 554 -1.92 57.86 -17.10
N ASP A 555 -2.06 58.74 -18.07
CA ASP A 555 -3.24 58.88 -18.92
C ASP A 555 -3.16 57.91 -20.11
N ASP A 556 -3.88 56.79 -20.01
CA ASP A 556 -3.97 55.77 -21.04
C ASP A 556 -4.90 56.16 -22.21
N GLN A 557 -5.52 57.36 -22.19
CA GLN A 557 -6.27 57.91 -23.31
C GLN A 557 -5.38 58.67 -24.31
N ARG A 558 -4.12 58.93 -23.95
CA ARG A 558 -3.12 59.54 -24.83
C ARG A 558 -2.37 58.50 -25.65
N HIS A 559 -1.88 58.92 -26.82
CA HIS A 559 -1.00 58.09 -27.63
C HIS A 559 0.30 57.72 -26.92
N THR A 560 0.83 58.64 -26.10
CA THR A 560 2.00 58.44 -25.26
C THR A 560 1.86 59.21 -23.95
N ASP A 561 2.43 58.68 -22.87
CA ASP A 561 2.61 59.39 -21.61
C ASP A 561 3.96 59.07 -20.97
N ASP A 562 4.45 59.95 -20.10
CA ASP A 562 5.82 59.94 -19.60
C ASP A 562 5.90 59.71 -18.08
N LEU A 563 6.65 58.68 -17.67
CA LEU A 563 7.02 58.46 -16.28
C LEU A 563 8.34 59.17 -15.96
N LYS A 564 8.33 60.10 -15.00
CA LYS A 564 9.53 60.86 -14.60
C LYS A 564 10.28 60.16 -13.47
N ILE A 565 11.59 59.98 -13.64
CA ILE A 565 12.49 59.39 -12.64
C ILE A 565 13.81 60.17 -12.56
N LEU A 566 14.59 59.93 -11.51
CA LEU A 566 16.01 60.30 -11.46
C LEU A 566 16.85 59.06 -11.80
N LEU A 567 17.67 59.15 -12.85
CA LEU A 567 18.56 58.08 -13.30
C LEU A 567 20.01 58.56 -13.22
N CYS A 568 20.81 57.95 -12.34
CA CYS A 568 22.18 58.38 -12.03
C CYS A 568 22.28 59.87 -11.65
N GLY A 569 21.25 60.41 -10.98
CA GLY A 569 21.16 61.81 -10.58
C GLY A 569 20.58 62.76 -11.64
N ASP A 570 20.37 62.30 -12.88
CA ASP A 570 19.76 63.09 -13.95
C ASP A 570 18.24 62.89 -14.00
N ARG A 571 17.45 63.97 -14.09
CA ARG A 571 15.99 63.88 -14.29
C ARG A 571 15.68 63.46 -15.73
N VAL A 572 15.02 62.32 -15.89
CA VAL A 572 14.65 61.77 -17.21
C VAL A 572 13.18 61.36 -17.27
N SER A 573 12.62 61.33 -18.47
CA SER A 573 11.28 60.79 -18.75
C SER A 573 11.39 59.43 -19.44
N ILE A 574 10.62 58.45 -19.00
CA ILE A 574 10.40 57.19 -19.69
C ILE A 574 9.08 57.30 -20.46
N THR A 575 9.16 57.33 -21.78
CA THR A 575 7.97 57.41 -22.65
C THR A 575 7.37 56.03 -22.86
N TYR A 576 6.07 55.91 -22.58
CA TYR A 576 5.28 54.72 -22.86
C TYR A 576 4.28 54.99 -23.99
N SER A 577 4.23 54.09 -24.97
CA SER A 577 3.10 54.00 -25.88
C SER A 577 1.84 53.53 -25.15
N GLN A 578 0.68 53.90 -25.66
CA GLN A 578 -0.61 53.54 -25.06
C GLN A 578 -0.74 52.03 -24.75
N ARG A 579 -0.39 51.16 -25.71
CA ARG A 579 -0.46 49.70 -25.53
C ARG A 579 0.48 49.21 -24.44
N HIS A 580 1.70 49.75 -24.40
CA HIS A 580 2.70 49.37 -23.40
C HIS A 580 2.29 49.85 -22.00
N LEU A 581 1.71 51.06 -21.90
CA LEU A 581 1.22 51.63 -20.65
C LEU A 581 0.07 50.80 -20.05
N ILE A 582 -0.90 50.36 -20.88
CA ILE A 582 -2.01 49.51 -20.44
C ILE A 582 -1.50 48.20 -19.84
N ASP A 583 -0.51 47.56 -20.46
CA ASP A 583 0.09 46.32 -19.95
C ASP A 583 0.81 46.53 -18.61
N LEU A 584 1.55 47.65 -18.46
CA LEU A 584 2.23 48.00 -17.22
C LEU A 584 1.21 48.31 -16.10
N GLN A 585 0.13 49.04 -16.42
CA GLN A 585 -0.96 49.33 -15.47
C GLN A 585 -1.70 48.07 -15.04
N ALA A 586 -1.91 47.11 -15.93
CA ALA A 586 -2.53 45.82 -15.57
C ALA A 586 -1.68 45.08 -14.53
N ILE A 587 -0.36 45.06 -14.70
CA ILE A 587 0.57 44.48 -13.71
C ILE A 587 0.49 45.27 -12.39
N ALA A 588 0.52 46.61 -12.46
CA ALA A 588 0.44 47.46 -11.28
C ALA A 588 -0.85 47.25 -10.48
N ARG A 589 -2.01 47.05 -11.13
CA ARG A 589 -3.30 46.77 -10.44
C ARG A 589 -3.28 45.44 -9.68
N GLU A 590 -2.72 44.38 -10.28
CA GLU A 590 -2.59 43.06 -9.64
C GLU A 590 -1.65 43.09 -8.43
N LEU A 591 -0.63 43.94 -8.47
CA LEU A 591 0.35 44.08 -7.38
C LEU A 591 -0.11 45.05 -6.28
N ALA A 592 -0.85 46.11 -6.62
CA ALA A 592 -1.36 47.09 -5.66
C ALA A 592 -2.55 46.58 -4.82
N GLY A 593 -3.21 45.49 -5.26
CA GLY A 593 -4.33 44.86 -4.56
C GLY A 593 -3.94 43.80 -3.51
N ARG A 594 -2.66 43.70 -3.14
CA ARG A 594 -2.11 42.72 -2.20
C ARG A 594 -1.42 43.34 -1.00
#